data_AF-B0DGT9-F1
#
_entry.id   AF-B0DGT9-F1
#
_cell.length_a   1.000
_cell.length_b   1.000
_cell.length_c   1.000
_cell.angle_alpha   90.00
_cell.angle_beta   90.00
_cell.angle_gamma   90.00
#
_symmetry.space_group_name_H-M   'P 1'
#
loop_
_entity.id
_entity.type
_entity.pdbx_description
1 polymer ?
#
loop_
_entity_poly.entity_id
_entity_poly.type
_entity_poly.pdbx_seq_one_letter_code
_entity_poly.pdbx_strand_id
1 'polypeptide(L)'
;MSIRHHIPANASTPKASTAQIESYLTMCMGLFDVTREEVIAGAVQMCGSLDVAALAAEAEIERGRADIMRAIPDGIENAKCVVMGRKPRPGEDVKFVCLNDNLSIRVWDGDLADMRSFALDFVGGQGRYISTPNGINLIYTVSSTFRGPERVLSLEQCMEGEGRERQAEMERYAIYSPFNPPGHNGIYDKNWETYIIPEGIELRIMQDGHADRFLPIPVRPHPPTDDVLQLQPWQQWQPAGTRNWGELKGIVTSSNTPFGFQNLSIS
;
A
#
# COMPACT_ATOMS: atom_id res chain seq x y z
N MET A 1 -37.51 -16.34 20.13
CA MET A 1 -36.47 -16.41 21.18
C MET A 1 -35.45 -15.33 20.89
N SER A 2 -35.41 -14.28 21.73
CA SER A 2 -34.52 -13.12 21.53
C SER A 2 -33.25 -13.33 22.35
N ILE A 3 -32.13 -13.58 21.70
CA ILE A 3 -30.82 -13.66 22.36
C ILE A 3 -30.41 -12.23 22.69
N ARG A 4 -30.63 -11.79 23.94
CA ARG A 4 -30.05 -10.55 24.45
C ARG A 4 -28.58 -10.81 24.71
N HIS A 5 -27.71 -10.27 23.88
CA HIS A 5 -26.28 -10.19 24.19
C HIS A 5 -26.12 -9.31 25.43
N HIS A 6 -25.86 -9.95 26.57
CA HIS A 6 -25.41 -9.27 27.78
C HIS A 6 -24.03 -8.68 27.48
N ILE A 7 -23.97 -7.40 27.13
CA ILE A 7 -22.72 -6.65 27.08
C ILE A 7 -22.29 -6.42 28.53
N PRO A 8 -21.13 -6.93 28.99
CA PRO A 8 -20.69 -6.74 30.36
C PRO A 8 -20.44 -5.24 30.62
N ALA A 9 -21.09 -4.71 31.64
CA ALA A 9 -21.19 -3.28 31.93
C ALA A 9 -19.91 -2.63 32.50
N ASN A 10 -18.72 -3.23 32.35
CA ASN A 10 -17.48 -2.75 32.97
C ASN A 10 -16.21 -3.18 32.21
N ALA A 11 -16.21 -3.12 30.88
CA ALA A 11 -14.96 -3.18 30.14
C ALA A 11 -14.24 -1.84 30.29
N SER A 12 -13.23 -1.77 31.17
CA SER A 12 -12.35 -0.60 31.27
C SER A 12 -11.75 -0.31 29.91
N THR A 13 -11.82 0.94 29.45
CA THR A 13 -11.17 1.36 28.20
C THR A 13 -9.68 1.00 28.25
N PRO A 14 -9.12 0.40 27.19
CA PRO A 14 -7.70 0.09 27.13
C PRO A 14 -6.88 1.34 27.40
N LYS A 15 -5.80 1.21 28.19
CA LYS A 15 -4.96 2.32 28.62
C LYS A 15 -3.53 2.09 28.16
N ALA A 16 -2.94 3.08 27.50
CA ALA A 16 -1.55 3.05 27.12
C ALA A 16 -0.67 3.34 28.35
N SER A 17 0.52 2.76 28.37
CA SER A 17 1.56 3.17 29.31
C SER A 17 2.08 4.56 28.96
N THR A 18 2.65 5.26 29.94
CA THR A 18 3.32 6.55 29.73
C THR A 18 4.39 6.46 28.64
N ALA A 19 5.15 5.36 28.61
CA ALA A 19 6.20 5.15 27.61
C ALA A 19 5.63 5.03 26.18
N GLN A 20 4.52 4.31 26.00
CA GLN A 20 3.84 4.22 24.70
C GLN A 20 3.31 5.58 24.24
N ILE A 21 2.73 6.36 25.15
CA ILE A 21 2.26 7.72 24.85
C ILE A 21 3.42 8.62 24.43
N GLU A 22 4.52 8.65 25.20
CA GLU A 22 5.68 9.48 24.85
C GLU A 22 6.33 9.05 23.54
N SER A 23 6.41 7.74 23.28
CA SER A 23 6.90 7.20 22.02
C SER A 23 6.03 7.65 20.85
N TYR A 24 4.70 7.53 20.98
CA TYR A 24 3.74 7.99 19.99
C TYR A 24 3.85 9.50 19.73
N LEU A 25 3.90 10.32 20.79
CA LEU A 25 4.03 11.78 20.65
C LEU A 25 5.34 12.16 19.98
N THR A 26 6.46 11.58 20.41
CA THR A 26 7.79 11.84 19.83
C THR A 26 7.81 11.44 18.36
N MET A 27 7.23 10.27 18.04
CA MET A 27 7.08 9.80 16.67
C MET A 27 6.24 10.79 15.87
N CYS A 28 5.04 11.18 16.29
CA CYS A 28 4.17 12.07 15.52
C CYS A 28 4.75 13.49 15.36
N MET A 29 5.42 14.04 16.38
CA MET A 29 6.08 15.34 16.28
C MET A 29 7.25 15.29 15.30
N GLY A 30 8.07 14.24 15.38
CA GLY A 30 9.22 14.05 14.50
C GLY A 30 8.86 13.62 13.08
N LEU A 31 7.70 12.95 12.93
CA LEU A 31 7.03 12.80 11.65
C LEU A 31 6.51 14.20 11.28
N PHE A 32 5.27 14.57 11.60
CA PHE A 32 4.57 15.64 10.90
C PHE A 32 5.04 17.10 11.14
N ASP A 33 6.18 17.34 11.80
CA ASP A 33 6.70 18.67 12.16
C ASP A 33 5.65 19.54 12.88
N VAL A 34 4.89 18.91 13.77
CA VAL A 34 3.82 19.53 14.56
C VAL A 34 4.17 19.59 16.04
N THR A 35 3.49 20.48 16.75
CA THR A 35 3.63 20.60 18.20
C THR A 35 2.98 19.42 18.93
N ARG A 36 3.40 19.20 20.17
CA ARG A 36 2.84 18.16 21.04
C ARG A 36 1.33 18.35 21.24
N GLU A 37 0.89 19.58 21.40
CA GLU A 37 -0.51 19.96 21.60
C GLU A 37 -1.36 19.62 20.36
N GLU A 38 -0.82 19.86 19.16
CA GLU A 38 -1.47 19.49 17.90
C GLU A 38 -1.60 17.97 17.75
N VAL A 39 -0.57 17.21 18.10
CA VAL A 39 -0.65 15.73 18.10
C VAL A 39 -1.72 15.25 19.07
N ILE A 40 -1.77 15.78 20.30
CA ILE A 40 -2.77 15.37 21.31
C ILE A 40 -4.18 15.71 20.82
N ALA A 41 -4.40 16.92 20.30
CA ALA A 41 -5.70 17.35 19.78
C ALA A 41 -6.14 16.45 18.62
N GLY A 42 -5.24 16.16 17.68
CA GLY A 42 -5.50 15.25 16.57
C GLY A 42 -5.82 13.82 17.03
N ALA A 43 -5.06 13.29 17.99
CA ALA A 43 -5.29 11.96 18.56
C ALA A 43 -6.68 11.86 19.22
N VAL A 44 -7.08 12.86 20.01
CA VAL A 44 -8.41 12.90 20.64
C VAL A 44 -9.51 13.04 19.59
N GLN A 45 -9.32 13.89 18.59
CA GLN A 45 -10.29 14.08 17.51
C GLN A 45 -10.52 12.80 16.70
N MET A 46 -9.45 12.09 16.35
CA MET A 46 -9.50 10.92 15.46
C MET A 46 -9.85 9.63 16.20
N CYS A 47 -9.35 9.46 17.42
CA CYS A 47 -9.38 8.17 18.14
C CYS A 47 -10.23 8.23 19.41
N GLY A 48 -10.76 9.40 19.75
CA GLY A 48 -11.46 9.64 21.01
C GLY A 48 -10.54 9.80 22.23
N SER A 49 -9.30 9.30 22.17
CA SER A 49 -8.29 9.50 23.22
C SER A 49 -6.86 9.29 22.73
N LEU A 50 -5.92 9.86 23.47
CA LEU A 50 -4.48 9.65 23.26
C LEU A 50 -4.05 8.20 23.54
N ASP A 51 -4.66 7.55 24.54
CA ASP A 51 -4.40 6.14 24.84
C ASP A 51 -4.72 5.22 23.67
N VAL A 52 -5.89 5.40 23.05
CA VAL A 52 -6.33 4.59 21.91
C VAL A 52 -5.43 4.83 20.70
N ALA A 53 -5.04 6.09 20.45
CA ALA A 53 -4.12 6.43 19.37
C ALA A 53 -2.74 5.77 19.53
N ALA A 54 -2.16 5.83 20.74
CA ALA A 54 -0.86 5.24 21.02
C ALA A 54 -0.87 3.71 20.87
N LEU A 55 -1.91 3.04 21.38
CA LEU A 55 -2.06 1.59 21.24
C LEU A 55 -2.29 1.16 19.79
N ALA A 56 -3.07 1.93 19.03
CA ALA A 56 -3.32 1.65 17.62
C ALA A 56 -2.03 1.77 16.79
N ALA A 57 -1.26 2.83 17.01
CA ALA A 57 0.01 3.05 16.33
C ALA A 57 1.02 1.94 16.62
N GLU A 58 1.15 1.52 17.88
CA GLU A 58 2.04 0.42 18.24
C GLU A 58 1.59 -0.92 17.66
N ALA A 59 0.29 -1.22 17.67
CA ALA A 59 -0.25 -2.42 17.04
C ALA A 59 -0.02 -2.44 15.52
N GLU A 60 -0.04 -1.28 14.87
CA GLU A 60 0.29 -1.15 13.45
C GLU A 60 1.79 -1.39 13.19
N ILE A 61 2.67 -0.79 14.00
CA ILE A 61 4.12 -1.00 13.92
C ILE A 61 4.47 -2.48 14.15
N GLU A 62 3.91 -3.11 15.18
CA GLU A 62 4.19 -4.50 15.50
C GLU A 62 3.64 -5.46 14.43
N ARG A 63 2.48 -5.13 13.84
CA ARG A 63 1.97 -5.87 12.67
C ARG A 63 2.91 -5.76 11.48
N GLY A 64 3.36 -4.55 11.14
CA GLY A 64 4.33 -4.33 10.07
C GLY A 64 5.61 -5.13 10.31
N ARG A 65 6.13 -5.10 11.55
CA ARG A 65 7.29 -5.90 11.96
C ARG A 65 7.05 -7.41 11.80
N ALA A 66 5.91 -7.91 12.25
CA ALA A 66 5.57 -9.32 12.14
C ALA A 66 5.44 -9.76 10.67
N ASP A 67 4.90 -8.91 9.80
CA ASP A 67 4.79 -9.19 8.37
C ASP A 67 6.18 -9.25 7.70
N ILE A 68 7.11 -8.35 8.04
CA ILE A 68 8.51 -8.43 7.58
C ILE A 68 9.18 -9.73 8.06
N MET A 69 9.06 -10.05 9.35
CA MET A 69 9.69 -11.24 9.92
C MET A 69 9.13 -12.52 9.31
N ARG A 70 7.85 -12.53 8.94
CA ARG A 70 7.23 -13.64 8.20
C ARG A 70 7.77 -13.73 6.77
N ALA A 71 7.98 -12.60 6.11
CA ALA A 71 8.57 -12.53 4.78
C ALA A 71 10.05 -12.96 4.76
N ILE A 72 10.75 -12.83 5.90
CA ILE A 72 12.19 -13.11 6.04
C ILE A 72 12.43 -14.06 7.23
N PRO A 73 12.03 -15.35 7.13
CA PRO A 73 12.08 -16.28 8.27
C PRO A 73 13.51 -16.67 8.68
N ASP A 74 14.46 -16.71 7.75
CA ASP A 74 15.84 -17.17 7.97
C ASP A 74 16.79 -16.08 8.49
N GLY A 75 16.21 -14.95 8.91
CA GLY A 75 16.95 -13.74 9.28
C GLY A 75 17.39 -12.92 8.08
N ILE A 76 17.62 -11.64 8.33
CA ILE A 76 18.06 -10.61 7.36
C ILE A 76 19.29 -11.06 6.57
N GLU A 77 20.16 -11.81 7.23
CA GLU A 77 21.47 -12.26 6.73
C GLU A 77 21.34 -13.30 5.60
N ASN A 78 20.23 -14.05 5.58
CA ASN A 78 19.94 -15.08 4.59
C ASN A 78 18.74 -14.73 3.71
N ALA A 79 18.11 -13.57 3.92
CA ALA A 79 16.96 -13.17 3.13
C ALA A 79 17.37 -13.09 1.66
N LYS A 80 16.60 -13.77 0.80
CA LYS A 80 16.66 -13.51 -0.63
C LYS A 80 16.45 -12.00 -0.80
N CYS A 81 17.51 -11.31 -1.22
CA CYS A 81 17.57 -9.85 -1.28
C CYS A 81 16.33 -9.33 -2.00
N VAL A 82 15.37 -8.76 -1.24
CA VAL A 82 14.19 -8.13 -1.83
C VAL A 82 14.71 -6.89 -2.52
N VAL A 83 14.69 -6.89 -3.86
CA VAL A 83 15.15 -5.72 -4.61
C VAL A 83 13.98 -4.76 -4.73
N MET A 84 13.87 -3.86 -3.75
CA MET A 84 12.87 -2.79 -3.81
C MET A 84 13.11 -1.92 -5.03
N GLY A 85 12.00 -1.57 -5.68
CA GLY A 85 12.03 -0.66 -6.81
C GLY A 85 12.43 -1.27 -8.13
N ARG A 86 12.79 -2.56 -8.24
CA ARG A 86 13.18 -3.10 -9.55
C ARG A 86 12.05 -2.97 -10.59
N LYS A 87 12.40 -2.63 -11.83
CA LYS A 87 11.46 -2.68 -12.95
C LYS A 87 10.95 -4.11 -13.19
N PRO A 88 9.74 -4.28 -13.75
CA PRO A 88 9.19 -5.59 -14.00
C PRO A 88 10.03 -6.36 -15.03
N ARG A 89 10.23 -7.65 -14.79
CA ARG A 89 10.93 -8.55 -15.73
C ARG A 89 9.96 -9.00 -16.84
N PRO A 90 10.48 -9.34 -18.04
CA PRO A 90 9.67 -10.01 -19.04
C PRO A 90 8.98 -11.26 -18.47
N GLY A 91 7.66 -11.35 -18.63
CA GLY A 91 6.85 -12.46 -18.13
C GLY A 91 6.23 -12.25 -16.75
N GLU A 92 6.59 -11.18 -16.02
CA GLU A 92 5.88 -10.81 -14.79
C GLU A 92 4.48 -10.26 -15.09
N ASP A 93 3.55 -10.46 -14.16
CA ASP A 93 2.21 -9.91 -14.28
C ASP A 93 2.25 -8.39 -14.02
N VAL A 94 2.11 -7.63 -15.10
CA VAL A 94 2.13 -6.16 -15.07
C VAL A 94 0.78 -5.65 -15.51
N LYS A 95 0.16 -4.82 -14.67
CA LYS A 95 -1.13 -4.19 -14.98
C LYS A 95 -0.91 -2.76 -15.41
N PHE A 96 -1.58 -2.38 -16.48
CA PHE A 96 -1.52 -1.04 -17.04
C PHE A 96 -2.81 -0.29 -16.78
N VAL A 97 -2.64 0.97 -16.45
CA VAL A 97 -3.68 1.86 -15.98
C VAL A 97 -3.49 3.16 -16.77
N CYS A 98 -4.20 3.30 -17.90
CA CYS A 98 -4.06 4.43 -18.82
C CYS A 98 -4.67 5.74 -18.28
N LEU A 99 -3.83 6.71 -17.96
CA LEU A 99 -4.25 8.05 -17.53
C LEU A 99 -4.70 8.90 -18.73
N ASN A 100 -4.01 8.80 -19.85
CA ASN A 100 -4.40 9.39 -21.13
C ASN A 100 -3.67 8.65 -22.26
N ASP A 101 -3.84 9.11 -23.50
CA ASP A 101 -3.26 8.47 -24.70
C ASP A 101 -1.73 8.32 -24.64
N ASN A 102 -1.05 9.17 -23.87
CA ASN A 102 0.42 9.23 -23.79
C ASN A 102 0.97 8.95 -22.39
N LEU A 103 0.11 8.58 -21.43
CA LEU A 103 0.51 8.37 -20.05
C LEU A 103 -0.26 7.22 -19.43
N SER A 104 0.47 6.28 -18.84
CA SER A 104 -0.08 5.15 -18.10
C SER A 104 0.69 4.95 -16.80
N ILE A 105 0.05 4.30 -15.83
CA ILE A 105 0.69 3.76 -14.65
C ILE A 105 0.84 2.25 -14.88
N ARG A 106 1.98 1.69 -14.51
CA ARG A 106 2.14 0.24 -14.41
C ARG A 106 2.21 -0.15 -12.95
N VAL A 107 1.58 -1.27 -12.61
CA VAL A 107 1.59 -1.87 -11.27
C VAL A 107 2.01 -3.32 -11.39
N TRP A 108 2.93 -3.77 -10.53
CA TRP A 108 3.41 -5.16 -10.49
C TRP A 108 3.80 -5.56 -9.06
N ASP A 109 3.77 -6.87 -8.77
CA ASP A 109 4.19 -7.40 -7.45
C ASP A 109 5.69 -7.20 -7.20
N GLY A 110 6.50 -7.46 -8.23
CA GLY A 110 7.95 -7.51 -8.09
C GLY A 110 8.36 -8.58 -7.08
N ASP A 111 9.29 -8.24 -6.19
CA ASP A 111 9.68 -9.09 -5.06
C ASP A 111 8.98 -8.64 -3.75
N LEU A 112 7.88 -7.89 -3.86
CA LEU A 112 7.18 -7.28 -2.73
C LEU A 112 5.96 -8.09 -2.28
N ALA A 113 5.77 -9.26 -2.88
CA ALA A 113 4.63 -10.13 -2.61
C ALA A 113 4.54 -10.45 -1.10
N ASP A 114 5.63 -10.87 -0.48
CA ASP A 114 5.62 -11.26 0.93
C ASP A 114 5.39 -10.08 1.89
N MET A 115 5.66 -8.86 1.42
CA MET A 115 5.40 -7.61 2.15
C MET A 115 4.02 -7.00 1.89
N ARG A 116 3.11 -7.76 1.26
CA ARG A 116 1.73 -7.30 0.96
C ARG A 116 1.70 -5.93 0.26
N SER A 117 2.66 -5.71 -0.63
CA SER A 117 2.87 -4.44 -1.31
C SER A 117 3.07 -4.65 -2.81
N PHE A 118 2.90 -3.58 -3.56
CA PHE A 118 3.12 -3.49 -5.00
C PHE A 118 4.14 -2.41 -5.32
N ALA A 119 4.77 -2.53 -6.49
CA ALA A 119 5.52 -1.46 -7.11
C ALA A 119 4.69 -0.81 -8.21
N LEU A 120 4.87 0.51 -8.40
CA LEU A 120 4.33 1.21 -9.55
C LEU A 120 5.32 2.23 -10.13
N ASP A 121 5.14 2.52 -11.42
CA ASP A 121 5.83 3.59 -12.14
C ASP A 121 4.93 4.25 -13.20
N PHE A 122 5.35 5.41 -13.69
CA PHE A 122 4.73 6.06 -14.84
C PHE A 122 5.39 5.62 -16.14
N VAL A 123 4.57 5.44 -17.17
CA VAL A 123 4.99 5.03 -18.51
C VAL A 123 4.40 5.96 -19.55
N GLY A 124 5.28 6.52 -20.39
CA GLY A 124 4.89 7.39 -21.51
C GLY A 124 4.36 6.59 -22.71
N GLY A 125 3.84 7.30 -23.73
CA GLY A 125 3.22 6.70 -24.93
C GLY A 125 4.12 5.75 -25.76
N GLN A 126 5.43 5.73 -25.50
CA GLN A 126 6.38 4.79 -26.12
C GLN A 126 6.57 3.49 -25.30
N GLY A 127 5.83 3.30 -24.20
CA GLY A 127 5.99 2.14 -23.33
C GLY A 127 7.23 2.18 -22.44
N ARG A 128 7.93 3.33 -22.36
CA ARG A 128 9.09 3.54 -21.50
C ARG A 128 8.69 4.17 -20.18
N TYR A 129 9.34 3.75 -19.09
CA TYR A 129 9.18 4.42 -17.80
C TYR A 129 9.69 5.86 -17.90
N ILE A 130 9.04 6.75 -17.16
CA ILE A 130 9.37 8.16 -17.07
C ILE A 130 9.26 8.59 -15.61
N SER A 131 9.96 9.68 -15.26
CA SER A 131 9.66 10.43 -14.05
C SER A 131 8.21 10.89 -14.03
N THR A 132 7.69 11.09 -12.83
CA THR A 132 6.36 11.61 -12.57
C THR A 132 6.18 12.92 -13.32
N PRO A 133 5.21 12.99 -14.25
CA PRO A 133 4.98 14.19 -15.03
C PRO A 133 4.65 15.40 -14.14
N ASN A 134 5.15 16.56 -14.52
CA ASN A 134 4.83 17.82 -13.85
C ASN A 134 3.31 18.03 -13.73
N GLY A 135 2.86 18.49 -12.57
CA GLY A 135 1.45 18.71 -12.29
C GLY A 135 0.67 17.44 -11.93
N ILE A 136 1.30 16.27 -11.92
CA ILE A 136 0.74 15.05 -11.32
C ILE A 136 1.23 14.93 -9.90
N ASN A 137 0.31 14.91 -8.97
CA ASN A 137 0.58 14.59 -7.58
C ASN A 137 -0.09 13.25 -7.25
N LEU A 138 0.73 12.23 -6.97
CA LEU A 138 0.27 10.98 -6.36
C LEU A 138 -0.03 11.28 -4.89
N ILE A 139 -1.26 11.69 -4.61
CA ILE A 139 -1.64 11.97 -3.25
C ILE A 139 -2.80 11.09 -2.86
N TYR A 140 -2.56 10.37 -1.76
CA TYR A 140 -3.53 9.77 -0.85
C TYR A 140 -3.79 8.29 -1.10
N THR A 141 -3.21 7.48 -0.21
CA THR A 141 -3.89 6.29 0.28
C THR A 141 -5.08 6.79 1.12
N VAL A 142 -6.27 6.23 0.91
CA VAL A 142 -7.43 6.59 1.73
C VAL A 142 -7.18 6.13 3.16
N SER A 143 -6.96 7.10 4.04
CA SER A 143 -7.13 7.12 5.49
C SER A 143 -7.28 5.73 6.14
N SER A 144 -6.20 5.26 6.77
CA SER A 144 -6.44 4.62 8.07
C SER A 144 -7.09 5.70 8.96
N THR A 145 -7.94 5.31 9.91
CA THR A 145 -8.55 6.24 10.87
C THR A 145 -7.54 7.11 11.63
N PHE A 146 -6.24 6.85 11.50
CA PHE A 146 -5.15 7.50 12.22
C PHE A 146 -4.29 8.40 11.33
N ARG A 147 -4.31 8.22 10.01
CA ARG A 147 -3.52 9.04 9.09
C ARG A 147 -4.44 9.81 8.17
N GLY A 148 -4.25 11.13 8.18
CA GLY A 148 -4.74 11.99 7.12
C GLY A 148 -4.23 11.50 5.77
N PRO A 149 -4.83 11.99 4.69
CA PRO A 149 -4.45 11.53 3.38
C PRO A 149 -2.96 11.92 3.19
N GLU A 150 -2.09 10.95 2.86
CA GLU A 150 -0.63 11.14 2.76
C GLU A 150 -0.12 11.08 1.31
N ARG A 151 0.90 11.89 0.96
CA ARG A 151 1.55 11.86 -0.36
C ARG A 151 2.36 10.58 -0.52
N VAL A 152 2.19 9.83 -1.61
CA VAL A 152 3.07 8.68 -1.89
C VAL A 152 4.35 9.22 -2.52
N LEU A 153 5.49 8.87 -1.93
CA LEU A 153 6.82 9.31 -2.37
C LEU A 153 7.47 8.16 -3.14
N SER A 154 8.27 8.49 -4.15
CA SER A 154 9.10 7.49 -4.81
C SER A 154 10.23 7.04 -3.88
N LEU A 155 10.77 5.86 -4.13
CA LEU A 155 11.94 5.34 -3.41
C LEU A 155 13.11 6.33 -3.50
N GLU A 156 13.30 6.92 -4.68
CA GLU A 156 14.30 7.93 -4.98
C GLU A 156 14.12 9.18 -4.12
N GLN A 157 12.90 9.71 -4.04
CA GLN A 157 12.58 10.85 -3.17
C GLN A 157 12.86 10.53 -1.69
N CYS A 158 12.50 9.33 -1.23
CA CYS A 158 12.81 8.89 0.12
C CYS A 158 14.33 8.79 0.36
N MET A 159 15.11 8.31 -0.61
CA MET A 159 16.57 8.19 -0.51
C MET A 159 17.28 9.56 -0.55
N GLU A 160 16.74 10.51 -1.31
CA GLU A 160 17.26 11.88 -1.44
C GLU A 160 16.84 12.78 -0.24
N GLY A 161 16.05 12.23 0.68
CA GLY A 161 15.62 12.86 1.92
C GLY A 161 14.48 13.85 1.79
N GLU A 162 13.77 13.84 0.66
CA GLU A 162 12.40 14.36 0.62
C GLU A 162 11.52 13.45 1.48
N GLY A 163 10.94 14.03 2.54
CA GLY A 163 10.22 13.25 3.55
C GLY A 163 11.16 12.47 4.46
N ARG A 164 12.12 13.15 5.13
CA ARG A 164 13.02 12.60 6.18
C ARG A 164 12.33 11.65 7.17
N GLU A 165 11.05 11.88 7.40
CA GLU A 165 10.13 11.08 8.21
C GLU A 165 9.92 9.65 7.68
N ARG A 166 9.63 9.53 6.37
CA ARG A 166 9.59 8.25 5.65
C ARG A 166 10.97 7.72 5.36
N GLN A 167 11.97 8.57 5.18
CA GLN A 167 13.34 8.11 5.14
C GLN A 167 13.69 7.43 6.46
N ALA A 168 13.27 7.94 7.62
CA ALA A 168 13.50 7.26 8.91
C ALA A 168 12.70 5.95 9.04
N GLU A 169 11.48 5.86 8.51
CA GLU A 169 10.70 4.62 8.48
C GLU A 169 11.33 3.59 7.49
N MET A 170 11.68 4.02 6.28
CA MET A 170 12.34 3.24 5.24
C MET A 170 13.78 2.88 5.62
N GLU A 171 14.49 3.72 6.36
CA GLU A 171 15.78 3.46 7.00
C GLU A 171 15.60 2.51 8.17
N ARG A 172 14.52 2.57 8.96
CA ARG A 172 14.22 1.49 9.92
C ARG A 172 13.99 0.18 9.16
N TYR A 173 13.21 0.19 8.09
CA TYR A 173 13.04 -0.97 7.21
C TYR A 173 14.37 -1.44 6.60
N ALA A 174 15.29 -0.53 6.26
CA ALA A 174 16.61 -0.84 5.67
C ALA A 174 17.70 -1.22 6.69
N ILE A 175 17.63 -0.72 7.92
CA ILE A 175 18.49 -1.12 9.05
C ILE A 175 18.16 -2.57 9.45
N TYR A 176 16.92 -3.02 9.21
CA TYR A 176 16.45 -4.38 9.48
C TYR A 176 16.25 -5.23 8.22
N SER A 177 16.88 -4.93 7.09
CA SER A 177 16.68 -5.72 5.86
C SER A 177 17.90 -5.66 4.95
N PRO A 178 18.21 -6.73 4.18
CA PRO A 178 19.24 -6.67 3.15
C PRO A 178 18.69 -5.96 1.90
N PHE A 179 18.08 -4.79 2.05
CA PHE A 179 17.63 -4.00 0.92
C PHE A 179 18.86 -3.41 0.23
N ASN A 180 19.21 -3.95 -0.93
CA ASN A 180 20.09 -3.23 -1.85
C ASN A 180 19.23 -2.22 -2.61
N PRO A 181 19.33 -0.91 -2.34
CA PRO A 181 18.70 0.06 -3.21
C PRO A 181 19.22 -0.17 -4.64
N PRO A 182 18.38 0.07 -5.67
CA PRO A 182 18.79 -0.04 -7.05
C PRO A 182 19.95 0.93 -7.30
N GLY A 183 21.20 0.43 -7.28
CA GLY A 183 22.36 1.31 -7.36
C GLY A 183 23.68 0.73 -6.83
N HIS A 184 23.66 -0.26 -5.93
CA HIS A 184 24.93 -0.82 -5.41
C HIS A 184 25.82 -1.48 -6.48
N ASN A 185 25.29 -1.77 -7.67
CA ASN A 185 26.04 -2.27 -8.83
C ASN A 185 26.17 -1.25 -10.00
N GLY A 186 25.92 0.05 -9.76
CA GLY A 186 26.30 1.11 -10.71
C GLY A 186 25.30 1.47 -11.82
N ILE A 187 24.00 1.12 -11.68
CA ILE A 187 22.95 1.57 -12.60
C ILE A 187 21.81 2.19 -11.77
N TYR A 188 22.07 3.37 -11.21
CA TYR A 188 21.03 4.25 -10.69
C TYR A 188 20.56 5.15 -11.85
N ASP A 189 19.34 4.93 -12.34
CA ASP A 189 18.71 5.88 -13.25
C ASP A 189 17.87 6.83 -12.42
N LYS A 190 18.19 8.13 -12.45
CA LYS A 190 17.41 9.14 -11.73
C LYS A 190 15.95 9.24 -12.19
N ASN A 191 15.64 8.77 -13.40
CA ASN A 191 14.27 8.74 -13.93
C ASN A 191 13.53 7.45 -13.56
N TRP A 192 14.12 6.63 -12.69
CA TRP A 192 13.59 5.33 -12.33
C TRP A 192 12.33 5.44 -11.48
N GLU A 193 12.17 6.50 -10.67
CA GLU A 193 10.98 6.88 -9.90
C GLU A 193 9.97 5.74 -9.70
N THR A 194 10.27 4.86 -8.73
CA THR A 194 9.40 3.74 -8.40
C THR A 194 8.76 3.96 -7.05
N TYR A 195 7.45 3.72 -6.98
CA TYR A 195 6.66 3.90 -5.76
C TYR A 195 6.29 2.54 -5.19
N ILE A 196 6.27 2.43 -3.86
CA ILE A 196 5.84 1.23 -3.15
C ILE A 196 4.52 1.54 -2.46
N ILE A 197 3.55 0.66 -2.69
CA ILE A 197 2.16 0.87 -2.27
C ILE A 197 1.61 -0.41 -1.63
N PRO A 198 1.13 -0.36 -0.38
CA PRO A 198 0.50 -1.51 0.25
C PRO A 198 -0.74 -1.98 -0.51
N GLU A 199 -1.07 -3.25 -0.40
CA GLU A 199 -2.29 -3.80 -0.96
C GLU A 199 -3.55 -3.30 -0.24
N GLY A 200 -4.69 -3.28 -0.94
CA GLY A 200 -5.96 -2.86 -0.36
C GLY A 200 -6.14 -1.36 -0.14
N ILE A 201 -5.15 -0.56 -0.55
CA ILE A 201 -5.27 0.90 -0.54
C ILE A 201 -5.94 1.38 -1.83
N GLU A 202 -6.63 2.52 -1.76
CA GLU A 202 -7.05 3.25 -2.95
C GLU A 202 -6.12 4.45 -3.13
N LEU A 203 -5.46 4.52 -4.29
CA LEU A 203 -4.59 5.64 -4.65
C LEU A 203 -5.40 6.73 -5.33
N ARG A 204 -5.31 7.95 -4.82
CA ARG A 204 -5.81 9.14 -5.53
C ARG A 204 -4.68 9.79 -6.34
N ILE A 205 -5.00 10.09 -7.60
CA ILE A 205 -4.11 10.67 -8.59
C ILE A 205 -4.70 12.02 -8.95
N MET A 206 -4.01 13.09 -8.56
CA MET A 206 -4.42 14.45 -8.86
C MET A 206 -3.58 15.00 -10.00
N GLN A 207 -4.23 15.65 -10.96
CA GLN A 207 -3.56 16.29 -12.10
C GLN A 207 -4.18 17.66 -12.35
N ASP A 208 -3.36 18.70 -12.44
CA ASP A 208 -3.84 20.07 -12.66
C ASP A 208 -4.75 20.17 -13.89
N GLY A 209 -5.91 20.80 -13.73
CA GLY A 209 -6.90 20.94 -14.81
C GLY A 209 -7.67 19.66 -15.16
N HIS A 210 -7.48 18.57 -14.42
CA HIS A 210 -8.23 17.33 -14.57
C HIS A 210 -8.95 16.94 -13.28
N ALA A 211 -10.03 16.17 -13.41
CA ALA A 211 -10.68 15.55 -12.26
C ALA A 211 -9.75 14.50 -11.63
N ASP A 212 -9.85 14.37 -10.31
CA ASP A 212 -9.15 13.35 -9.54
C ASP A 212 -9.51 11.95 -10.03
N ARG A 213 -8.52 11.06 -9.98
CA ARG A 213 -8.67 9.67 -10.40
C ARG A 213 -8.29 8.76 -9.27
N PHE A 214 -8.95 7.62 -9.21
CA PHE A 214 -8.77 6.65 -8.13
C PHE A 214 -8.34 5.32 -8.72
N LEU A 215 -7.28 4.75 -8.15
CA LEU A 215 -6.71 3.47 -8.54
C LEU A 215 -6.76 2.53 -7.32
N PRO A 216 -7.72 1.59 -7.27
CA PRO A 216 -7.80 0.61 -6.19
C PRO A 216 -6.71 -0.44 -6.36
N ILE A 217 -5.93 -0.65 -5.30
CA ILE A 217 -4.90 -1.68 -5.23
C ILE A 217 -5.53 -2.95 -4.66
N PRO A 218 -5.45 -4.09 -5.36
CA PRO A 218 -6.16 -5.30 -4.99
C PRO A 218 -5.58 -5.88 -3.70
N VAL A 219 -6.44 -6.44 -2.84
CA VAL A 219 -6.02 -7.26 -1.70
C VAL A 219 -5.78 -8.69 -2.19
N ARG A 220 -4.64 -9.28 -1.82
CA ARG A 220 -4.38 -10.67 -2.17
C ARG A 220 -5.08 -11.62 -1.20
N PRO A 221 -5.63 -12.74 -1.69
CA PRO A 221 -6.14 -13.78 -0.80
C PRO A 221 -5.01 -14.30 0.10
N HIS A 222 -5.39 -14.79 1.29
CA HIS A 222 -4.46 -15.39 2.24
C HIS A 222 -4.70 -16.91 2.31
N PRO A 223 -3.66 -17.76 2.18
CA PRO A 223 -2.25 -17.44 1.88
C PRO A 223 -2.07 -16.89 0.46
N PRO A 224 -0.94 -16.23 0.13
CA PRO A 224 -0.65 -15.80 -1.22
C PRO A 224 -0.70 -17.01 -2.16
N THR A 225 -1.75 -17.11 -2.94
CA THR A 225 -1.87 -18.05 -4.07
C THR A 225 -1.25 -17.39 -5.29
N ASP A 226 -0.86 -18.17 -6.30
CA ASP A 226 -0.41 -17.69 -7.62
C ASP A 226 -1.54 -16.99 -8.41
N ASP A 227 -2.51 -16.38 -7.73
CA ASP A 227 -3.68 -15.78 -8.33
C ASP A 227 -3.30 -14.53 -9.14
N VAL A 228 -3.90 -14.45 -10.32
CA VAL A 228 -3.71 -13.34 -11.26
C VAL A 228 -4.22 -12.05 -10.63
N LEU A 229 -3.38 -11.02 -10.64
CA LEU A 229 -3.78 -9.69 -10.21
C LEU A 229 -4.92 -9.16 -11.09
N GLN A 230 -5.99 -8.70 -10.48
CA GLN A 230 -7.06 -8.02 -11.20
C GLN A 230 -7.25 -6.62 -10.62
N LEU A 231 -6.67 -5.62 -11.30
CA LEU A 231 -7.03 -4.24 -11.04
C LEU A 231 -8.46 -4.01 -11.54
N GLN A 232 -9.26 -3.32 -10.73
CA GLN A 232 -10.57 -2.87 -11.20
C GLN A 232 -10.39 -1.81 -12.29
N PRO A 233 -11.21 -1.85 -13.35
CA PRO A 233 -11.20 -0.81 -14.36
C PRO A 233 -11.58 0.54 -13.74
N TRP A 234 -11.18 1.60 -14.42
CA TRP A 234 -11.41 2.98 -14.04
C TRP A 234 -12.84 3.28 -13.57
N GLN A 235 -12.96 3.91 -12.40
CA GLN A 235 -14.23 4.45 -11.92
C GLN A 235 -14.12 5.97 -11.78
N GLN A 236 -15.05 6.71 -12.41
CA GLN A 236 -15.24 8.12 -12.09
C GLN A 236 -15.82 8.23 -10.68
N TRP A 237 -15.20 9.07 -9.85
CA TRP A 237 -15.71 9.32 -8.51
C TRP A 237 -17.13 9.89 -8.57
N GLN A 238 -18.02 9.28 -7.80
CA GLN A 238 -19.32 9.85 -7.50
C GLN A 238 -19.33 10.30 -6.04
N PRO A 239 -19.89 11.49 -5.72
CA PRO A 239 -20.03 11.95 -4.34
C PRO A 239 -20.70 10.89 -3.47
N ALA A 240 -20.28 10.80 -2.21
CA ALA A 240 -20.74 9.79 -1.23
C ALA A 240 -22.27 9.79 -0.97
N GLY A 241 -23.03 10.70 -1.57
CA GLY A 241 -24.49 10.77 -1.50
C GLY A 241 -25.27 9.91 -2.50
N THR A 242 -24.63 9.22 -3.46
CA THR A 242 -25.34 8.42 -4.48
C THR A 242 -25.02 6.92 -4.51
N ARG A 243 -24.16 6.40 -3.63
CA ARG A 243 -23.95 4.94 -3.53
C ARG A 243 -25.12 4.26 -2.79
N ASN A 244 -26.05 3.68 -3.55
CA ASN A 244 -26.93 2.63 -3.04
C ASN A 244 -26.08 1.41 -2.71
N TRP A 245 -25.97 1.07 -1.43
CA TRP A 245 -25.24 -0.10 -0.90
C TRP A 245 -25.88 -1.46 -1.26
N GLY A 246 -26.68 -1.53 -2.34
CA GLY A 246 -27.57 -2.65 -2.64
C GLY A 246 -27.09 -3.65 -3.69
N GLU A 247 -26.08 -3.34 -4.52
CA GLU A 247 -25.77 -4.21 -5.67
C GLU A 247 -24.26 -4.39 -5.89
N LEU A 248 -23.69 -5.32 -5.13
CA LEU A 248 -22.55 -6.13 -5.59
C LEU A 248 -23.00 -7.59 -5.57
N LYS A 249 -23.65 -8.03 -6.66
CA LYS A 249 -23.84 -9.45 -6.99
C LYS A 249 -23.05 -9.77 -8.25
N GLY A 250 -22.17 -10.76 -8.15
CA GLY A 250 -21.57 -11.40 -9.33
C GLY A 250 -20.11 -11.78 -9.15
N ILE A 251 -19.84 -12.76 -8.28
CA ILE A 251 -18.61 -13.55 -8.40
C ILE A 251 -18.83 -14.48 -9.59
N VAL A 252 -18.14 -14.23 -10.71
CA VAL A 252 -18.03 -15.19 -11.81
C VAL A 252 -16.77 -16.01 -11.55
N THR A 253 -16.93 -17.21 -11.01
CA THR A 253 -15.86 -18.23 -11.00
C THR A 253 -15.87 -18.94 -12.35
N SER A 254 -14.88 -18.68 -13.22
CA SER A 254 -14.63 -19.52 -14.39
C SER A 254 -13.63 -20.62 -14.03
N SER A 255 -14.12 -21.79 -13.63
CA SER A 255 -13.32 -23.01 -13.64
C SER A 255 -13.50 -23.70 -14.99
N ASN A 256 -12.45 -23.74 -15.81
CA ASN A 256 -12.37 -24.65 -16.95
C ASN A 256 -11.06 -25.41 -16.89
N THR A 257 -11.12 -26.61 -16.33
CA THR A 257 -10.17 -27.71 -16.55
C THR A 257 -10.52 -28.42 -17.87
N PRO A 258 -9.52 -28.86 -18.67
CA PRO A 258 -9.79 -29.66 -19.85
C PRO A 258 -9.76 -31.15 -19.48
N PHE A 259 -10.87 -31.85 -19.62
CA PHE A 259 -10.88 -33.31 -19.72
C PHE A 259 -11.37 -33.71 -21.10
N GLY A 260 -10.51 -34.43 -21.82
CA GLY A 260 -10.79 -34.98 -23.13
C GLY A 260 -11.76 -36.16 -23.05
N PHE A 261 -12.53 -36.31 -24.13
CA PHE A 261 -13.13 -37.59 -24.51
C PHE A 261 -12.81 -37.86 -25.97
N GLN A 262 -12.21 -39.02 -26.20
CA GLN A 262 -12.11 -39.68 -27.49
C GLN A 262 -13.51 -40.02 -27.98
N ASN A 263 -13.76 -39.88 -29.29
CA ASN A 263 -14.78 -40.66 -29.96
C ASN A 263 -14.21 -41.27 -31.24
N LEU A 264 -14.32 -42.60 -31.26
CA LEU A 264 -14.09 -43.51 -32.36
C LEU A 264 -14.96 -43.11 -33.56
N SER A 265 -14.35 -43.09 -34.74
CA SER A 265 -15.07 -43.07 -36.01
C SER A 265 -15.18 -44.51 -36.51
N ILE A 266 -16.41 -44.98 -36.70
CA ILE A 266 -16.72 -46.14 -37.54
C ILE A 266 -17.05 -45.61 -38.93
N SER A 267 -16.23 -45.95 -39.92
CA SER A 267 -16.55 -46.16 -41.34
C SER A 267 -15.36 -46.85 -41.98
#